data_AF-A0A2V7KT47-F1
#
_entry.id   AF-A0A2V7KT47-F1
#
_cell.length_a   1.000
_cell.length_b   1.000
_cell.length_c   1.000
_cell.angle_alpha   90.00
_cell.angle_beta   90.00
_cell.angle_gamma   90.00
#
_symmetry.space_group_name_H-M   'P 1'
#
loop_
_entity.id
_entity.type
_entity.pdbx_description
1 polymer ?
#
loop_
_entity_poly.entity_id
_entity_poly.type
_entity_poly.pdbx_seq_one_letter_code
_entity_poly.pdbx_strand_id
1 'polypeptide(L)'
;MERVSYPQAHSVSHIVAEHFRSHAELAGIDADLPDAATIEKIIDAAFWTSLRHEEGRAPTISLAYLPPTAAGTALLVERPLGLDPTTLTKLAPAVERPGIHLGIWKNGDGLSVWGATRSIPPLCFVLEVIEPGLLVIKHRRADPDGKFANVVVLEGDQVKIVDPQGTLDSKCPDFVATLLGIGDSESVLLPLALSMRAHKHGGSLLVVPHESPWRKSIVSVPYAVAPPFSKLGDLVRNGGEHDETFKNAIDAIAGLTAVDGAVVLSDRWDVLAFGAKIGRSQSGPFVEDVLVREPIRGHTPVKMPASELGGTRHLSAAQFIHEQRDALALVASQDGRFTVFGWSPRAQLVHAYRVEALLL
;
A
#
# COMPACT_ATOMS: atom_id res chain seq x y z
N MET A 1 -17.68 2.86 -33.14
CA MET A 1 -18.09 2.73 -31.73
C MET A 1 -17.39 3.86 -31.01
N GLU A 2 -18.12 4.92 -30.62
CA GLU A 2 -17.53 6.01 -29.84
C GLU A 2 -16.85 5.40 -28.61
N ARG A 3 -15.56 5.72 -28.40
CA ARG A 3 -14.86 5.32 -27.19
C ARG A 3 -15.55 6.06 -26.05
N VAL A 4 -16.23 5.31 -25.19
CA VAL A 4 -16.72 5.83 -23.92
C VAL A 4 -15.47 6.23 -23.13
N SER A 5 -15.30 7.51 -22.86
CA SER A 5 -14.20 7.98 -22.00
C SER A 5 -14.50 7.60 -20.55
N TYR A 6 -13.49 7.20 -19.80
CA TYR A 6 -13.58 6.95 -18.38
C TYR A 6 -13.71 8.28 -17.60
N PRO A 7 -14.88 8.63 -17.03
CA PRO A 7 -15.14 9.97 -16.49
C PRO A 7 -14.15 10.40 -15.39
N GLN A 8 -13.69 9.45 -14.59
CA GLN A 8 -12.76 9.68 -13.51
C GLN A 8 -11.37 10.09 -14.02
N ALA A 9 -10.97 9.65 -15.23
CA ALA A 9 -9.72 10.10 -15.85
C ALA A 9 -9.71 11.62 -16.01
N HIS A 10 -10.83 12.17 -16.48
CA HIS A 10 -10.98 13.62 -16.63
C HIS A 10 -10.97 14.32 -15.27
N SER A 11 -11.71 13.80 -14.29
CA SER A 11 -11.86 14.46 -12.97
C SER A 11 -10.56 14.57 -12.19
N VAL A 12 -9.62 13.63 -12.36
CA VAL A 12 -8.33 13.65 -11.63
C VAL A 12 -7.17 14.26 -12.39
N SER A 13 -7.24 14.33 -13.72
CA SER A 13 -6.10 14.71 -14.59
C SER A 13 -5.41 16.01 -14.16
N HIS A 14 -6.19 17.06 -13.88
CA HIS A 14 -5.68 18.36 -13.43
C HIS A 14 -5.06 18.29 -12.03
N ILE A 15 -5.68 17.56 -11.10
CA ILE A 15 -5.18 17.41 -9.73
C ILE A 15 -3.82 16.69 -9.74
N VAL A 16 -3.70 15.65 -10.57
CA VAL A 16 -2.46 14.90 -10.73
C VAL A 16 -1.39 15.78 -11.38
N ALA A 17 -1.71 16.50 -12.47
CA ALA A 17 -0.76 17.40 -13.12
C ALA A 17 -0.21 18.46 -12.14
N GLU A 18 -1.08 19.03 -11.30
CA GLU A 18 -0.70 19.99 -10.27
C GLU A 18 0.20 19.36 -9.21
N HIS A 19 -0.16 18.18 -8.71
CA HIS A 19 0.64 17.44 -7.72
C HIS A 19 2.09 17.27 -8.20
N PHE A 20 2.28 16.79 -9.42
CA PHE A 20 3.61 16.57 -9.99
C PHE A 20 4.38 17.88 -10.17
N ARG A 21 3.72 18.96 -10.63
CA ARG A 21 4.36 20.28 -10.76
C ARG A 21 4.83 20.82 -9.41
N SER A 22 3.96 20.81 -8.42
CA SER A 22 4.31 21.29 -7.07
C SER A 22 5.47 20.49 -6.47
N HIS A 23 5.51 19.17 -6.66
CA HIS A 23 6.61 18.35 -6.15
C HIS A 23 7.93 18.56 -6.91
N ALA A 24 7.87 18.81 -8.22
CA ALA A 24 9.05 19.16 -9.02
C ALA A 24 9.64 20.50 -8.57
N GLU A 25 8.79 21.51 -8.35
CA GLU A 25 9.18 22.82 -7.82
C GLU A 25 9.81 22.71 -6.43
N LEU A 26 9.18 21.96 -5.51
CA LEU A 26 9.70 21.75 -4.15
C LEU A 26 11.04 21.00 -4.14
N ALA A 27 11.21 20.02 -5.03
CA ALA A 27 12.45 19.25 -5.14
C ALA A 27 13.54 19.96 -5.95
N GLY A 28 13.21 21.02 -6.69
CA GLY A 28 14.12 21.70 -7.61
C GLY A 28 14.58 20.81 -8.77
N ILE A 29 13.73 19.87 -9.21
CA ILE A 29 14.03 18.91 -10.28
C ILE A 29 13.30 19.34 -11.55
N ASP A 30 14.05 19.52 -12.64
CA ASP A 30 13.48 19.66 -13.97
C ASP A 30 13.15 18.26 -14.52
N ALA A 31 11.86 17.91 -14.50
CA ALA A 31 11.35 16.60 -14.89
C ALA A 31 10.40 16.70 -16.08
N ASP A 32 10.40 15.67 -16.93
CA ASP A 32 9.46 15.52 -18.04
C ASP A 32 8.04 15.18 -17.55
N LEU A 33 7.30 16.21 -17.13
CA LEU A 33 5.96 16.04 -16.55
C LEU A 33 4.87 15.98 -17.64
N PRO A 34 3.92 15.02 -17.55
CA PRO A 34 2.77 15.00 -18.45
C PRO A 34 1.77 16.10 -18.06
N ASP A 35 1.15 16.73 -19.06
CA ASP A 35 0.01 17.63 -18.85
C ASP A 35 -1.29 16.86 -18.54
N ALA A 36 -2.34 17.59 -18.14
CA ALA A 36 -3.62 16.98 -17.78
C ALA A 36 -4.23 16.15 -18.93
N ALA A 37 -4.16 16.66 -20.18
CA ALA A 37 -4.69 15.95 -21.35
C ALA A 37 -3.92 14.64 -21.63
N THR A 38 -2.61 14.63 -21.39
CA THR A 38 -1.75 13.46 -21.49
C THR A 38 -2.09 12.44 -20.40
N ILE A 39 -2.22 12.90 -19.14
CA ILE A 39 -2.60 12.06 -18.00
C ILE A 39 -3.96 11.41 -18.25
N GLU A 40 -4.97 12.18 -18.70
CA GLU A 40 -6.30 11.68 -19.01
C GLU A 40 -6.26 10.55 -20.04
N LYS A 41 -5.52 10.73 -21.14
CA LYS A 41 -5.35 9.71 -22.19
C LYS A 41 -4.67 8.43 -21.66
N ILE A 42 -3.68 8.56 -20.78
CA ILE A 42 -2.99 7.41 -20.18
C ILE A 42 -3.93 6.64 -19.26
N ILE A 43 -4.67 7.35 -18.39
CA ILE A 43 -5.64 6.74 -17.48
C ILE A 43 -6.75 6.03 -18.27
N ASP A 44 -7.33 6.68 -19.28
CA ASP A 44 -8.40 6.09 -20.09
C ASP A 44 -7.94 4.80 -20.79
N ALA A 45 -6.77 4.83 -21.45
CA ALA A 45 -6.20 3.65 -22.10
C ALA A 45 -5.95 2.51 -21.10
N ALA A 46 -5.39 2.83 -19.92
CA ALA A 46 -5.12 1.82 -18.89
C ALA A 46 -6.40 1.26 -18.26
N PHE A 47 -7.41 2.10 -18.01
CA PHE A 47 -8.68 1.65 -17.41
C PHE A 47 -9.38 0.66 -18.33
N TRP A 48 -9.54 0.99 -19.61
CA TRP A 48 -10.13 0.07 -20.58
C TRP A 48 -9.27 -1.16 -20.86
N THR A 49 -7.95 -1.09 -20.61
CA THR A 49 -7.09 -2.28 -20.63
C THR A 49 -7.39 -3.18 -19.44
N SER A 50 -7.56 -2.62 -18.24
CA SER A 50 -7.80 -3.39 -17.01
C SER A 50 -9.05 -4.27 -17.06
N LEU A 51 -10.05 -3.88 -17.84
CA LEU A 51 -11.31 -4.61 -18.00
C LEU A 51 -11.26 -5.70 -19.10
N ARG A 52 -10.15 -5.80 -19.83
CA ARG A 52 -9.94 -6.82 -20.86
C ARG A 52 -9.36 -8.09 -20.26
N HIS A 53 -9.28 -9.12 -21.08
CA HIS A 53 -8.63 -10.39 -20.73
C HIS A 53 -7.66 -10.78 -21.85
N GLU A 54 -6.51 -11.31 -21.46
CA GLU A 54 -5.55 -11.98 -22.34
C GLU A 54 -5.37 -13.41 -21.84
N GLU A 55 -5.60 -14.42 -22.69
CA GLU A 55 -5.55 -15.84 -22.29
C GLU A 55 -6.39 -16.18 -21.04
N GLY A 56 -7.51 -15.46 -20.83
CA GLY A 56 -8.39 -15.64 -19.68
C GLY A 56 -7.90 -14.99 -18.38
N ARG A 57 -6.81 -14.22 -18.40
CA ARG A 57 -6.30 -13.46 -17.26
C ARG A 57 -6.54 -11.97 -17.44
N ALA A 58 -6.89 -11.30 -16.35
CA ALA A 58 -6.91 -9.84 -16.31
C ALA A 58 -5.47 -9.30 -16.43
N PRO A 59 -5.21 -8.32 -17.31
CA PRO A 59 -3.87 -7.79 -17.50
C PRO A 59 -3.44 -6.94 -16.30
N THR A 60 -2.22 -7.15 -15.84
CA THR A 60 -1.51 -6.19 -14.97
C THR A 60 -0.47 -5.47 -15.83
N ILE A 61 -0.44 -4.14 -15.73
CA ILE A 61 0.48 -3.31 -16.52
C ILE A 61 1.04 -2.19 -15.66
N SER A 62 2.29 -1.81 -15.93
CA SER A 62 2.89 -0.59 -15.39
C SER A 62 3.33 0.29 -16.53
N LEU A 63 2.84 1.52 -16.58
CA LEU A 63 3.11 2.52 -17.60
C LEU A 63 3.94 3.64 -16.98
N ALA A 64 5.07 3.99 -17.59
CA ALA A 64 5.90 5.12 -17.16
C ALA A 64 5.95 6.18 -18.26
N TYR A 65 5.69 7.43 -17.91
CA TYR A 65 5.78 8.55 -18.86
C TYR A 65 7.19 9.14 -18.82
N LEU A 66 7.99 8.85 -19.85
CA LEU A 66 9.37 9.32 -19.98
C LEU A 66 9.87 9.14 -21.42
N PRO A 67 10.82 9.97 -21.89
CA PRO A 67 11.46 9.74 -23.18
C PRO A 67 12.39 8.52 -23.12
N PRO A 68 12.64 7.82 -24.24
CA PRO A 68 13.61 6.72 -24.29
C PRO A 68 15.01 7.09 -23.77
N THR A 69 15.41 8.35 -23.94
CA THR A 69 16.71 8.88 -23.48
C THR A 69 16.84 8.95 -21.96
N ALA A 70 15.73 9.03 -21.22
CA ALA A 70 15.72 9.05 -19.76
C ALA A 70 15.60 7.64 -19.13
N ALA A 71 15.47 6.60 -19.96
CA ALA A 71 15.12 5.26 -19.50
C ALA A 71 16.32 4.33 -19.22
N GLY A 72 17.56 4.86 -19.22
CA GLY A 72 18.77 4.08 -18.97
C GLY A 72 18.93 2.91 -19.95
N THR A 73 19.20 1.70 -19.44
CA THR A 73 19.22 0.48 -20.26
C THR A 73 17.79 -0.01 -20.49
N ALA A 74 17.21 0.37 -21.62
CA ALA A 74 15.83 0.05 -21.98
C ALA A 74 15.74 -0.89 -23.19
N LEU A 75 14.68 -1.70 -23.23
CA LEU A 75 14.30 -2.45 -24.41
C LEU A 75 13.48 -1.53 -25.32
N LEU A 76 13.94 -1.32 -26.55
CA LEU A 76 13.25 -0.49 -27.53
C LEU A 76 12.56 -1.36 -28.57
N VAL A 77 11.34 -1.00 -28.96
CA VAL A 77 10.71 -1.59 -30.15
C VAL A 77 11.10 -0.81 -31.39
N GLU A 78 11.27 -1.49 -32.53
CA GLU A 78 11.63 -0.84 -33.80
C GLU A 78 10.57 0.19 -34.23
N ARG A 79 9.29 -0.13 -33.99
CA ARG A 79 8.16 0.73 -34.35
C ARG A 79 7.34 1.03 -33.09
N PRO A 80 7.22 2.30 -32.69
CA PRO A 80 6.37 2.68 -31.55
C PRO A 80 4.94 2.18 -31.75
N LEU A 81 4.38 1.62 -30.69
CA LEU A 81 3.03 1.06 -30.71
C LEU A 81 2.04 2.10 -30.17
N GLY A 82 0.81 2.11 -30.69
CA GLY A 82 -0.21 3.04 -30.22
C GLY A 82 -0.53 2.83 -28.74
N LEU A 83 -0.78 3.93 -28.01
CA LEU A 83 -1.33 3.85 -26.66
C LEU A 83 -2.84 3.57 -26.75
N ASP A 84 -3.20 2.29 -26.82
CA ASP A 84 -4.59 1.86 -26.86
C ASP A 84 -4.81 0.53 -26.11
N PRO A 85 -6.05 0.24 -25.67
CA PRO A 85 -6.31 -0.94 -24.86
C PRO A 85 -5.96 -2.27 -25.53
N THR A 86 -6.08 -2.38 -26.86
CA THR A 86 -5.78 -3.63 -27.57
C THR A 86 -4.30 -3.91 -27.58
N THR A 87 -3.49 -2.87 -27.81
CA THR A 87 -2.02 -2.96 -27.76
C THR A 87 -1.56 -3.30 -26.35
N LEU A 88 -2.06 -2.58 -25.35
CA LEU A 88 -1.64 -2.77 -23.95
C LEU A 88 -2.01 -4.17 -23.41
N THR A 89 -3.20 -4.69 -23.73
CA THR A 89 -3.59 -6.06 -23.33
C THR A 89 -2.61 -7.12 -23.85
N LYS A 90 -2.14 -6.99 -25.11
CA LYS A 90 -1.15 -7.92 -25.69
C LYS A 90 0.24 -7.80 -25.10
N LEU A 91 0.62 -6.59 -24.64
CA LEU A 91 1.92 -6.35 -24.02
C LEU A 91 1.95 -6.70 -22.53
N ALA A 92 0.79 -6.80 -21.88
CA ALA A 92 0.70 -7.03 -20.44
C ALA A 92 1.53 -8.23 -19.95
N PRO A 93 1.50 -9.42 -20.59
CA PRO A 93 2.31 -10.56 -20.16
C PRO A 93 3.83 -10.30 -20.11
N ALA A 94 4.33 -9.35 -20.91
CA ALA A 94 5.75 -9.01 -20.95
C ALA A 94 6.20 -8.13 -19.75
N VAL A 95 5.26 -7.51 -19.04
CA VAL A 95 5.52 -6.52 -17.98
C VAL A 95 4.83 -6.83 -16.65
N GLU A 96 4.24 -8.01 -16.48
CA GLU A 96 3.61 -8.43 -15.20
C GLU A 96 4.62 -8.51 -14.04
N ARG A 97 5.92 -8.68 -14.34
CA ARG A 97 6.94 -8.80 -13.30
C ARG A 97 7.22 -7.43 -12.68
N PRO A 98 7.31 -7.33 -11.33
CA PRO A 98 7.60 -6.08 -10.65
C PRO A 98 8.85 -5.37 -11.16
N GLY A 99 8.74 -4.05 -11.28
CA GLY A 99 9.83 -3.15 -11.71
C GLY A 99 10.07 -3.12 -13.22
N ILE A 100 9.20 -3.72 -14.04
CA ILE A 100 9.22 -3.54 -15.49
C ILE A 100 8.08 -2.59 -15.87
N HIS A 101 8.41 -1.51 -16.59
CA HIS A 101 7.47 -0.47 -16.97
C HIS A 101 7.47 -0.32 -18.50
N LEU A 102 6.29 -0.25 -19.12
CA LEU A 102 6.14 0.18 -20.50
C LEU A 102 6.36 1.68 -20.58
N GLY A 103 7.31 2.10 -21.42
CA GLY A 103 7.64 3.48 -21.61
C GLY A 103 6.69 4.17 -22.58
N ILE A 104 6.07 5.26 -22.12
CA ILE A 104 5.14 6.09 -22.89
C ILE A 104 5.79 7.43 -23.19
N TRP A 105 5.77 7.83 -24.45
CA TRP A 105 6.24 9.16 -24.86
C TRP A 105 5.40 9.75 -25.99
N LYS A 106 5.57 11.05 -26.22
CA LYS A 106 4.93 11.78 -27.32
C LYS A 106 5.46 11.26 -28.66
N ASN A 107 4.56 11.07 -29.62
CA ASN A 107 4.87 10.68 -31.00
C ASN A 107 3.92 11.43 -31.96
N GLY A 108 4.42 12.52 -32.54
CA GLY A 108 3.57 13.50 -33.24
C GLY A 108 2.50 14.07 -32.30
N ASP A 109 1.24 14.04 -32.72
CA ASP A 109 0.09 14.52 -31.94
C ASP A 109 -0.45 13.47 -30.93
N GLY A 110 0.17 12.28 -30.89
CA GLY A 110 -0.28 11.14 -30.10
C GLY A 110 0.69 10.72 -29.00
N LEU A 111 0.29 9.67 -28.28
CA LEU A 111 1.13 8.94 -27.34
C LEU A 111 1.43 7.56 -27.90
N SER A 112 2.64 7.08 -27.67
CA SER A 112 3.05 5.74 -28.10
C SER A 112 3.86 5.04 -27.02
N VAL A 113 3.73 3.72 -27.00
CA VAL A 113 4.62 2.82 -26.27
C VAL A 113 5.90 2.66 -27.09
N TRP A 114 7.02 3.14 -26.56
CA TRP A 114 8.32 3.05 -27.25
C TRP A 114 9.13 1.81 -26.87
N GLY A 115 8.74 1.11 -25.78
CA GLY A 115 9.49 -0.03 -25.27
C GLY A 115 9.21 -0.32 -23.79
N ALA A 116 10.18 -0.93 -23.12
CA ALA A 116 10.12 -1.26 -21.70
C ALA A 116 11.42 -0.90 -20.96
N THR A 117 11.31 -0.49 -19.70
CA THR A 117 12.46 -0.13 -18.86
C THR A 117 12.27 -0.58 -17.41
N ARG A 118 13.38 -0.70 -16.69
CA ARG A 118 13.45 -0.85 -15.24
C ARG A 118 13.94 0.42 -14.53
N SER A 119 14.42 1.40 -15.29
CA SER A 119 15.00 2.63 -14.76
C SER A 119 13.94 3.73 -14.77
N ILE A 120 13.53 4.16 -13.58
CA ILE A 120 12.53 5.21 -13.40
C ILE A 120 13.21 6.40 -12.70
N PRO A 121 13.27 7.58 -13.36
CA PRO A 121 13.84 8.77 -12.76
C PRO A 121 12.93 9.32 -11.64
N PRO A 122 13.48 10.12 -10.71
CA PRO A 122 12.68 10.86 -9.73
C PRO A 122 11.51 11.61 -10.36
N LEU A 123 10.35 11.61 -9.70
CA LEU A 123 9.12 12.29 -10.14
C LEU A 123 8.56 11.83 -11.50
N CYS A 124 9.06 10.75 -12.09
CA CYS A 124 8.44 10.13 -13.26
C CYS A 124 7.00 9.72 -12.93
N PHE A 125 6.06 10.13 -13.78
CA PHE A 125 4.68 9.65 -13.69
C PHE A 125 4.64 8.16 -14.02
N VAL A 126 4.10 7.37 -13.09
CA VAL A 126 3.86 5.94 -13.26
C VAL A 126 2.40 5.64 -12.97
N LEU A 127 1.75 4.88 -13.85
CA LEU A 127 0.41 4.35 -13.65
C LEU A 127 0.46 2.83 -13.68
N GLU A 128 -0.10 2.19 -12.67
CA GLU A 128 -0.24 0.74 -12.59
C GLU A 128 -1.69 0.30 -12.62
N VAL A 129 -1.96 -0.76 -13.36
CA VAL A 129 -3.20 -1.54 -13.29
C VAL A 129 -2.93 -2.72 -12.37
N ILE A 130 -3.56 -2.69 -11.19
CA ILE A 130 -3.37 -3.69 -10.14
C ILE A 130 -4.34 -4.85 -10.33
N GLU A 131 -5.61 -4.54 -10.56
CA GLU A 131 -6.73 -5.47 -10.78
C GLU A 131 -7.75 -4.83 -11.75
N PRO A 132 -8.73 -5.57 -12.28
CA PRO A 132 -9.78 -4.98 -13.11
C PRO A 132 -10.46 -3.78 -12.45
N GLY A 133 -10.36 -2.61 -13.09
CA GLY A 133 -10.92 -1.36 -12.58
C GLY A 133 -10.15 -0.71 -11.43
N LEU A 134 -9.02 -1.28 -10.97
CA LEU A 134 -8.17 -0.72 -9.91
C LEU A 134 -6.84 -0.22 -10.50
N LEU A 135 -6.69 1.11 -10.54
CA LEU A 135 -5.50 1.78 -11.06
C LEU A 135 -4.85 2.62 -9.96
N VAL A 136 -3.52 2.71 -9.99
CA VAL A 136 -2.74 3.50 -9.04
C VAL A 136 -1.77 4.39 -9.79
N ILE A 137 -1.85 5.69 -9.52
CA ILE A 137 -0.90 6.68 -10.01
C ILE A 137 0.12 6.91 -8.91
N LYS A 138 1.40 6.83 -9.28
CA LYS A 138 2.53 7.00 -8.36
C LYS A 138 3.69 7.70 -9.02
N HIS A 139 4.65 8.11 -8.20
CA HIS A 139 5.95 8.59 -8.66
C HIS A 139 7.05 8.08 -7.74
N ARG A 140 8.27 8.02 -8.27
CA ARG A 140 9.46 7.79 -7.47
C ARG A 140 9.77 9.06 -6.67
N ARG A 141 10.05 8.94 -5.37
CA ARG A 141 10.56 10.05 -4.56
C ARG A 141 11.97 10.46 -4.99
N ALA A 142 12.35 11.69 -4.66
CA ALA A 142 13.64 12.27 -5.03
C ALA A 142 14.80 11.88 -4.10
N ASP A 143 14.53 11.12 -3.06
CA ASP A 143 15.56 10.61 -2.13
C ASP A 143 16.41 9.50 -2.79
N PRO A 144 17.65 9.28 -2.31
CA PRO A 144 18.57 8.30 -2.90
C PRO A 144 18.00 6.87 -2.98
N ASP A 145 17.19 6.48 -1.99
CA ASP A 145 16.51 5.17 -1.94
C ASP A 145 15.13 5.18 -2.62
N GLY A 146 14.74 6.31 -3.23
CA GLY A 146 13.57 6.56 -4.07
C GLY A 146 12.48 5.52 -4.03
N LYS A 147 11.75 5.40 -2.92
CA LYS A 147 10.55 4.55 -2.86
C LYS A 147 9.43 5.18 -3.68
N PHE A 148 8.54 4.36 -4.22
CA PHE A 148 7.34 4.86 -4.87
C PHE A 148 6.37 5.45 -3.83
N ALA A 149 5.77 6.58 -4.18
CA ALA A 149 4.69 7.20 -3.43
C ALA A 149 3.40 7.17 -4.26
N ASN A 150 2.34 6.61 -3.68
CA ASN A 150 1.03 6.62 -4.31
C ASN A 150 0.41 8.01 -4.20
N VAL A 151 -0.18 8.48 -5.29
CA VAL A 151 -0.78 9.82 -5.44
C VAL A 151 -2.29 9.71 -5.54
N VAL A 152 -2.78 8.83 -6.43
CA VAL A 152 -4.21 8.61 -6.64
C VAL A 152 -4.46 7.12 -6.80
N VAL A 153 -5.52 6.63 -6.17
CA VAL A 153 -6.10 5.31 -6.42
C VAL A 153 -7.46 5.51 -7.08
N LEU A 154 -7.66 4.86 -8.22
CA LEU A 154 -8.91 4.85 -8.97
C LEU A 154 -9.47 3.43 -8.87
N GLU A 155 -10.69 3.28 -8.33
CA GLU A 155 -11.33 1.98 -8.14
C GLU A 155 -12.76 2.04 -8.69
N GLY A 156 -12.95 1.53 -9.91
CA GLY A 156 -14.24 1.60 -10.59
C GLY A 156 -14.67 3.05 -10.78
N ASP A 157 -15.70 3.50 -10.06
CA ASP A 157 -16.14 4.89 -10.09
C ASP A 157 -15.57 5.79 -8.98
N GLN A 158 -14.82 5.21 -8.04
CA GLN A 158 -14.25 5.88 -6.88
C GLN A 158 -12.88 6.48 -7.18
N VAL A 159 -12.63 7.64 -6.59
CA VAL A 159 -11.35 8.34 -6.64
C VAL A 159 -10.86 8.59 -5.23
N LYS A 160 -9.65 8.11 -4.92
CA LYS A 160 -8.97 8.34 -3.65
C LYS A 160 -7.66 9.07 -3.89
N ILE A 161 -7.60 10.37 -3.56
CA ILE A 161 -6.37 11.17 -3.63
C ILE A 161 -5.60 10.97 -2.33
N VAL A 162 -4.43 10.36 -2.40
CA VAL A 162 -3.61 10.00 -1.24
C VAL A 162 -3.03 11.27 -0.60
N ASP A 163 -3.20 11.43 0.71
CA ASP A 163 -2.71 12.56 1.50
C ASP A 163 -2.07 12.09 2.82
N PRO A 164 -0.82 11.60 2.77
CA PRO A 164 -0.09 11.13 3.95
C PRO A 164 0.16 12.26 4.95
N GLN A 165 0.47 13.47 4.47
CA GLN A 165 0.88 14.60 5.30
C GLN A 165 -0.31 15.21 6.03
N GLY A 166 -1.43 15.46 5.35
CA GLY A 166 -2.68 15.89 6.02
C GLY A 166 -3.18 14.86 7.04
N THR A 167 -2.81 13.59 6.86
CA THR A 167 -3.06 12.53 7.83
C THR A 167 -2.20 12.64 9.10
N LEU A 168 -1.01 13.20 9.01
CA LEU A 168 -0.09 13.36 10.14
C LEU A 168 -0.33 14.64 10.93
N ASP A 169 -0.63 15.75 10.24
CA ASP A 169 -0.88 17.06 10.85
C ASP A 169 -2.06 17.06 11.83
N SER A 170 -2.91 16.04 11.72
CA SER A 170 -4.06 15.79 12.60
C SER A 170 -3.71 15.06 13.90
N LYS A 171 -2.42 14.96 14.26
CA LYS A 171 -1.88 14.29 15.46
C LYS A 171 -2.27 12.81 15.51
N CYS A 172 -1.88 12.09 14.46
CA CYS A 172 -1.86 10.64 14.44
C CYS A 172 -0.89 10.10 15.52
N PRO A 173 -1.12 8.92 16.12
CA PRO A 173 -0.08 8.23 16.88
C PRO A 173 1.17 8.04 16.02
N ASP A 174 2.36 8.19 16.61
CA ASP A 174 3.67 8.12 15.96
C ASP A 174 3.86 6.87 15.05
N PHE A 175 3.12 5.80 15.34
CA PHE A 175 3.09 4.58 14.55
C PHE A 175 2.61 4.78 13.10
N VAL A 176 1.56 5.59 12.84
CA VAL A 176 1.09 5.80 11.45
C VAL A 176 2.11 6.63 10.68
N ALA A 177 2.81 7.56 11.33
CA ALA A 177 3.95 8.26 10.75
C ALA A 177 5.06 7.29 10.33
N THR A 178 5.33 6.30 11.20
CA THR A 178 6.30 5.23 10.95
C THR A 178 5.87 4.34 9.77
N LEU A 179 4.58 4.00 9.65
CA LEU A 179 4.05 3.24 8.50
C LEU A 179 4.05 4.07 7.19
N LEU A 180 3.80 5.37 7.29
CA LEU A 180 3.83 6.33 6.18
C LEU A 180 5.26 6.67 5.70
N GLY A 181 6.28 6.18 6.40
CA GLY A 181 7.69 6.47 6.11
C GLY A 181 8.04 7.95 6.32
N ILE A 182 7.38 8.59 7.29
CA ILE A 182 7.60 10.00 7.67
C ILE A 182 8.17 9.98 9.09
N GLY A 183 9.49 9.82 9.17
CA GLY A 183 10.27 9.66 10.41
C GLY A 183 11.65 9.05 10.11
N ASP A 184 12.65 9.41 10.91
CA ASP A 184 14.04 8.98 10.73
C ASP A 184 14.23 7.61 11.40
N SER A 185 13.75 6.54 10.76
CA SER A 185 14.17 5.15 11.03
C SER A 185 13.49 4.14 10.10
N GLU A 186 14.26 3.11 9.81
CA GLU A 186 13.94 1.84 9.19
C GLU A 186 12.65 1.19 9.73
N SER A 187 11.51 1.57 9.16
CA SER A 187 10.19 1.05 9.55
C SER A 187 10.05 -0.43 9.18
N VAL A 188 10.08 -1.31 10.19
CA VAL A 188 9.80 -2.76 10.07
C VAL A 188 8.36 -3.04 9.63
N LEU A 189 7.44 -2.14 9.98
CA LEU A 189 6.00 -2.32 9.82
C LEU A 189 5.55 -2.24 8.37
N LEU A 190 6.15 -1.36 7.57
CA LEU A 190 5.79 -1.23 6.16
C LEU A 190 6.18 -2.50 5.36
N PRO A 191 7.42 -3.03 5.43
CA PRO A 191 7.78 -4.31 4.85
C PRO A 191 6.91 -5.48 5.34
N LEU A 192 6.60 -5.55 6.64
CA LEU A 192 5.67 -6.55 7.17
C LEU A 192 4.28 -6.43 6.53
N ALA A 193 3.72 -5.21 6.45
CA ALA A 193 2.41 -4.97 5.86
C ALA A 193 2.36 -5.34 4.37
N LEU A 194 3.40 -4.96 3.61
CA LEU A 194 3.54 -5.32 2.19
C LEU A 194 3.65 -6.83 2.00
N SER A 195 4.47 -7.52 2.81
CA SER A 195 4.64 -8.97 2.73
C SER A 195 3.37 -9.72 3.14
N MET A 196 2.69 -9.30 4.22
CA MET A 196 1.37 -9.81 4.62
C MET A 196 0.35 -9.73 3.48
N ARG A 197 0.30 -8.59 2.79
CA ARG A 197 -0.61 -8.37 1.66
C ARG A 197 -0.24 -9.22 0.44
N ALA A 198 1.05 -9.39 0.17
CA ALA A 198 1.54 -10.19 -0.97
C ALA A 198 1.09 -11.66 -0.91
N HIS A 199 0.82 -12.20 0.28
CA HIS A 199 0.28 -13.55 0.43
C HIS A 199 -1.14 -13.72 -0.10
N LYS A 200 -1.90 -12.64 -0.35
CA LYS A 200 -3.31 -12.68 -0.77
C LYS A 200 -4.20 -13.54 0.15
N HIS A 201 -3.81 -13.64 1.41
CA HIS A 201 -4.55 -14.33 2.46
C HIS A 201 -4.87 -13.34 3.58
N GLY A 202 -6.01 -13.54 4.24
CA GLY A 202 -6.32 -12.75 5.43
C GLY A 202 -5.38 -13.12 6.57
N GLY A 203 -4.85 -12.12 7.27
CA GLY A 203 -3.86 -12.30 8.34
C GLY A 203 -4.01 -11.27 9.45
N SER A 204 -3.57 -11.64 10.65
CA SER A 204 -3.58 -10.76 11.83
C SER A 204 -2.22 -10.81 12.52
N LEU A 205 -1.69 -9.63 12.82
CA LEU A 205 -0.42 -9.45 13.52
C LEU A 205 -0.67 -8.49 14.69
N LEU A 206 -0.24 -8.87 15.89
CA LEU A 206 -0.28 -8.05 17.10
C LEU A 206 1.15 -7.70 17.48
N VAL A 207 1.41 -6.43 17.78
CA VAL A 207 2.66 -6.00 18.41
C VAL A 207 2.31 -5.53 19.82
N VAL A 208 2.92 -6.18 20.82
CA VAL A 208 2.63 -5.96 22.24
C VAL A 208 3.89 -5.54 22.97
N PRO A 209 3.82 -4.70 24.02
CA PRO A 209 5.00 -4.40 24.83
C PRO A 209 5.60 -5.68 25.44
N HIS A 210 6.93 -5.70 25.60
CA HIS A 210 7.65 -6.88 26.09
C HIS A 210 7.10 -7.41 27.44
N GLU A 211 6.64 -6.53 28.31
CA GLU A 211 6.06 -6.84 29.64
C GLU A 211 4.53 -6.67 29.70
N SER A 212 3.83 -6.85 28.58
CA SER A 212 2.36 -6.69 28.51
C SER A 212 1.60 -7.96 28.96
N PRO A 213 0.46 -7.82 29.68
CA PRO A 213 -0.43 -8.93 30.02
C PRO A 213 -1.33 -9.37 28.84
N TRP A 214 -0.84 -9.26 27.61
CA TRP A 214 -1.59 -9.52 26.37
C TRP A 214 -2.36 -10.84 26.34
N ARG A 215 -1.84 -11.87 27.03
CA ARG A 215 -2.49 -13.19 27.15
C ARG A 215 -3.89 -13.14 27.79
N LYS A 216 -4.22 -12.10 28.56
CA LYS A 216 -5.57 -11.91 29.14
C LYS A 216 -6.65 -11.69 28.07
N SER A 217 -6.25 -11.20 26.89
CA SER A 217 -7.11 -10.93 25.73
C SER A 217 -7.00 -12.03 24.67
N ILE A 218 -6.51 -13.21 25.05
CA ILE A 218 -6.32 -14.36 24.16
C ILE A 218 -7.02 -15.57 24.76
N VAL A 219 -7.89 -16.22 23.99
CA VAL A 219 -8.62 -17.43 24.40
C VAL A 219 -7.71 -18.65 24.36
N SER A 220 -6.89 -18.77 23.31
CA SER A 220 -5.96 -19.88 23.14
C SER A 220 -4.72 -19.47 22.35
N VAL A 221 -3.61 -20.12 22.66
CA VAL A 221 -2.33 -19.95 21.96
C VAL A 221 -1.84 -21.33 21.53
N PRO A 222 -2.28 -21.84 20.36
CA PRO A 222 -1.91 -23.18 19.89
C PRO A 222 -0.40 -23.33 19.70
N TYR A 223 0.26 -22.27 19.20
CA TYR A 223 1.69 -22.28 18.90
C TYR A 223 2.41 -21.18 19.67
N ALA A 224 2.72 -21.45 20.94
CA ALA A 224 3.57 -20.60 21.74
C ALA A 224 5.04 -20.83 21.38
N VAL A 225 5.81 -19.75 21.25
CA VAL A 225 7.24 -19.80 20.89
C VAL A 225 8.07 -19.61 22.16
N ALA A 226 8.87 -20.61 22.52
CA ALA A 226 9.70 -20.61 23.73
C ALA A 226 11.07 -21.27 23.44
N PRO A 227 12.20 -20.55 23.58
CA PRO A 227 12.28 -19.10 23.84
C PRO A 227 11.69 -18.28 22.67
N PRO A 228 11.34 -16.98 22.86
CA PRO A 228 10.94 -16.10 21.77
C PRO A 228 11.92 -16.15 20.60
N PHE A 229 11.41 -16.15 19.37
CA PHE A 229 12.26 -16.18 18.17
C PHE A 229 12.66 -14.75 17.77
N SER A 230 13.93 -14.40 17.97
CA SER A 230 14.43 -13.03 17.92
C SER A 230 15.05 -12.60 16.60
N LYS A 231 15.01 -13.42 15.54
CA LYS A 231 15.79 -13.17 14.31
C LYS A 231 15.60 -11.77 13.72
N LEU A 232 14.35 -11.30 13.59
CA LEU A 232 14.06 -9.96 13.10
C LEU A 232 14.49 -8.89 14.12
N GLY A 233 14.16 -9.11 15.40
CA GLY A 233 14.59 -8.22 16.49
C GLY A 233 16.09 -8.00 16.55
N ASP A 234 16.88 -9.06 16.36
CA ASP A 234 18.34 -9.00 16.35
C ASP A 234 18.86 -8.18 15.16
N LEU A 235 18.28 -8.34 13.98
CA LEU A 235 18.65 -7.54 12.80
C LEU A 235 18.38 -6.05 13.01
N VAL A 236 17.21 -5.71 13.54
CA VAL A 236 16.82 -4.32 13.85
C VAL A 236 17.74 -3.72 14.91
N ARG A 237 18.07 -4.46 15.98
CA ARG A 237 18.96 -3.99 17.05
C ARG A 237 20.41 -3.79 16.61
N ASN A 238 20.86 -4.60 15.65
CA ASN A 238 22.23 -4.53 15.14
C ASN A 238 22.42 -3.41 14.10
N GLY A 239 21.35 -2.67 13.74
CA GLY A 239 21.41 -1.61 12.72
C GLY A 239 21.84 -2.13 11.35
N GLY A 240 21.48 -3.38 11.04
CA GLY A 240 21.78 -3.96 9.74
C GLY A 240 20.98 -3.27 8.64
N GLU A 241 21.60 -3.03 7.49
CA GLU A 241 20.89 -2.58 6.29
C GLU A 241 19.71 -3.53 5.99
N HIS A 242 18.66 -2.99 5.37
CA HIS A 242 17.53 -3.77 4.82
C HIS A 242 17.95 -4.65 3.64
N ASP A 243 18.86 -5.57 3.90
CA ASP A 243 19.41 -6.52 2.96
C ASP A 243 18.43 -7.69 2.73
N GLU A 244 18.87 -8.68 1.93
CA GLU A 244 18.10 -9.89 1.70
C GLU A 244 17.84 -10.68 3.00
N THR A 245 18.70 -10.58 4.02
CA THR A 245 18.49 -11.24 5.31
C THR A 245 17.30 -10.64 6.05
N PHE A 246 17.21 -9.31 6.07
CA PHE A 246 16.07 -8.58 6.62
C PHE A 246 14.78 -8.96 5.90
N LYS A 247 14.80 -8.92 4.56
CA LYS A 247 13.64 -9.28 3.75
C LYS A 247 13.16 -10.72 4.00
N ASN A 248 14.09 -11.68 4.06
CA ASN A 248 13.75 -13.06 4.38
C ASN A 248 13.15 -13.22 5.79
N ALA A 249 13.61 -12.45 6.78
CA ALA A 249 13.03 -12.45 8.12
C ALA A 249 11.61 -11.87 8.14
N ILE A 250 11.37 -10.79 7.39
CA ILE A 250 10.05 -10.20 7.17
C ILE A 250 9.10 -11.23 6.54
N ASP A 251 9.50 -11.84 5.44
CA ASP A 251 8.68 -12.81 4.69
C ASP A 251 8.36 -14.05 5.54
N ALA A 252 9.31 -14.50 6.37
CA ALA A 252 9.08 -15.60 7.30
C ALA A 252 8.00 -15.26 8.34
N ILE A 253 8.05 -14.06 8.93
CA ILE A 253 7.06 -13.62 9.93
C ILE A 253 5.70 -13.35 9.28
N ALA A 254 5.67 -12.68 8.13
CA ALA A 254 4.45 -12.45 7.36
C ALA A 254 3.77 -13.78 6.98
N GLY A 255 4.56 -14.81 6.61
CA GLY A 255 4.04 -16.14 6.32
C GLY A 255 3.32 -16.79 7.51
N LEU A 256 3.74 -16.52 8.75
CA LEU A 256 3.03 -17.00 9.94
C LEU A 256 1.63 -16.41 10.09
N THR A 257 1.37 -15.22 9.52
CA THR A 257 0.05 -14.55 9.59
C THR A 257 -1.02 -15.25 8.75
N ALA A 258 -0.63 -16.12 7.82
CA ALA A 258 -1.55 -16.95 7.04
C ALA A 258 -2.16 -18.10 7.86
N VAL A 259 -1.55 -18.45 9.01
CA VAL A 259 -2.12 -19.42 9.95
C VAL A 259 -3.36 -18.83 10.62
N ASP A 260 -4.39 -19.65 10.82
CA ASP A 260 -5.65 -19.21 11.43
C ASP A 260 -5.47 -18.70 12.87
N GLY A 261 -5.46 -17.39 13.04
CA GLY A 261 -5.29 -16.68 14.30
C GLY A 261 -4.36 -15.49 14.12
N ALA A 262 -3.88 -14.91 15.22
CA ALA A 262 -2.92 -13.82 15.18
C ALA A 262 -1.49 -14.31 15.45
N VAL A 263 -0.54 -13.68 14.77
CA VAL A 263 0.88 -13.67 15.17
C VAL A 263 1.05 -12.61 16.25
N VAL A 264 1.81 -12.91 17.30
CA VAL A 264 2.09 -11.99 18.40
C VAL A 264 3.60 -11.72 18.42
N LEU A 265 3.97 -10.47 18.18
CA LEU A 265 5.33 -9.95 18.30
C LEU A 265 5.45 -9.09 19.54
N SER A 266 6.63 -9.07 20.18
CA SER A 266 6.95 -7.99 21.11
C SER A 266 7.27 -6.68 20.39
N ASP A 267 7.28 -5.56 21.10
CA ASP A 267 7.86 -4.27 20.69
C ASP A 267 9.35 -4.33 20.30
N ARG A 268 10.04 -5.44 20.64
CA ARG A 268 11.41 -5.79 20.20
C ARG A 268 11.47 -6.62 18.91
N TRP A 269 10.34 -6.84 18.24
CA TRP A 269 10.20 -7.67 17.02
C TRP A 269 10.52 -9.16 17.18
N ASP A 270 10.51 -9.67 18.41
CA ASP A 270 10.65 -11.10 18.69
C ASP A 270 9.28 -11.79 18.58
N VAL A 271 9.22 -12.97 17.94
CA VAL A 271 7.97 -13.75 17.82
C VAL A 271 7.68 -14.48 19.13
N LEU A 272 6.53 -14.17 19.73
CA LEU A 272 6.06 -14.75 20.99
C LEU A 272 5.11 -15.93 20.76
N ALA A 273 4.28 -15.84 19.72
CA ALA A 273 3.28 -16.86 19.37
C ALA A 273 2.74 -16.67 17.95
N PHE A 274 2.12 -17.71 17.41
CA PHE A 274 1.28 -17.63 16.22
C PHE A 274 0.03 -18.50 16.35
N GLY A 275 -0.99 -18.22 15.52
CA GLY A 275 -2.31 -18.85 15.64
C GLY A 275 -3.08 -18.45 16.90
N ALA A 276 -2.70 -17.35 17.56
CA ALA A 276 -3.35 -16.90 18.79
C ALA A 276 -4.80 -16.49 18.54
N LYS A 277 -5.75 -17.07 19.27
CA LYS A 277 -7.17 -16.73 19.16
C LYS A 277 -7.49 -15.56 20.06
N ILE A 278 -7.62 -14.39 19.44
CA ILE A 278 -8.03 -13.18 20.14
C ILE A 278 -9.42 -13.38 20.73
N GLY A 279 -9.56 -13.05 22.01
CA GLY A 279 -10.84 -13.02 22.70
C GLY A 279 -10.97 -11.79 23.55
N ARG A 280 -12.08 -11.75 24.26
CA ARG A 280 -12.34 -10.77 25.32
C ARG A 280 -11.92 -11.38 26.64
N SER A 281 -11.33 -10.57 27.52
CA SER A 281 -11.19 -10.94 28.91
C SER A 281 -12.59 -11.20 29.52
N GLN A 282 -12.69 -12.11 30.51
CA GLN A 282 -14.00 -12.54 31.03
C GLN A 282 -14.90 -11.37 31.50
N SER A 283 -14.29 -10.29 31.99
CA SER A 283 -14.96 -9.08 32.51
C SER A 283 -14.72 -7.82 31.68
N GLY A 284 -14.00 -7.88 30.56
CA GLY A 284 -13.67 -6.69 29.76
C GLY A 284 -14.90 -6.14 29.01
N PRO A 285 -15.03 -4.82 28.83
CA PRO A 285 -16.11 -4.25 28.02
C PRO A 285 -15.96 -4.66 26.54
N PHE A 286 -17.09 -4.73 25.84
CA PHE A 286 -17.07 -4.84 24.38
C PHE A 286 -16.62 -3.53 23.75
N VAL A 287 -15.86 -3.65 22.66
CA VAL A 287 -15.65 -2.50 21.79
C VAL A 287 -16.95 -2.21 21.03
N GLU A 288 -17.62 -1.11 21.37
CA GLU A 288 -18.85 -0.70 20.72
C GLU A 288 -18.56 0.11 19.47
N ASP A 289 -17.68 1.09 19.58
CA ASP A 289 -17.36 2.07 18.54
C ASP A 289 -15.87 2.14 18.26
N VAL A 290 -15.54 2.46 17.00
CA VAL A 290 -14.19 2.74 16.52
C VAL A 290 -14.16 4.05 15.75
N LEU A 291 -13.02 4.71 15.75
CA LEU A 291 -12.72 5.78 14.80
C LEU A 291 -12.04 5.17 13.58
N VAL A 292 -12.58 5.44 12.39
CA VAL A 292 -12.00 4.97 11.14
C VAL A 292 -11.44 6.14 10.37
N ARG A 293 -10.25 5.95 9.81
CA ARG A 293 -9.62 6.95 8.98
C ARG A 293 -8.90 6.33 7.79
N GLU A 294 -9.02 6.98 6.65
CA GLU A 294 -8.21 6.72 5.46
C GLU A 294 -7.23 7.89 5.22
N PRO A 295 -6.02 7.64 4.72
CA PRO A 295 -5.00 8.64 4.43
C PRO A 295 -5.28 9.34 3.10
N ILE A 296 -6.50 9.85 2.95
CA ILE A 296 -7.05 10.40 1.71
C ILE A 296 -7.44 11.86 1.94
N ARG A 297 -7.17 12.71 0.95
CA ARG A 297 -7.44 14.15 1.00
C ARG A 297 -8.89 14.42 1.36
N GLY A 298 -9.10 15.29 2.36
CA GLY A 298 -10.43 15.68 2.84
C GLY A 298 -11.12 14.64 3.74
N HIS A 299 -10.52 13.46 3.96
CA HIS A 299 -11.09 12.45 4.82
C HIS A 299 -10.76 12.72 6.29
N THR A 300 -11.79 13.00 7.08
CA THR A 300 -11.69 13.12 8.54
C THR A 300 -11.98 11.77 9.21
N PRO A 301 -11.54 11.56 10.46
CA PRO A 301 -11.91 10.36 11.19
C PRO A 301 -13.43 10.28 11.39
N VAL A 302 -14.03 9.15 11.03
CA VAL A 302 -15.46 8.89 11.19
C VAL A 302 -15.66 7.88 12.31
N LYS A 303 -16.56 8.18 13.25
CA LYS A 303 -16.98 7.24 14.27
C LYS A 303 -18.00 6.26 13.69
N MET A 304 -17.82 4.96 13.90
CA MET A 304 -18.78 3.93 13.50
C MET A 304 -18.77 2.74 14.46
N PRO A 305 -19.85 1.93 14.46
CA PRO A 305 -19.91 0.70 15.24
C PRO A 305 -18.79 -0.27 14.84
N ALA A 306 -18.15 -0.90 15.82
CA ALA A 306 -17.06 -1.85 15.59
C ALA A 306 -17.51 -3.07 14.74
N SER A 307 -18.79 -3.42 14.81
CA SER A 307 -19.41 -4.48 14.00
C SER A 307 -19.48 -4.16 12.51
N GLU A 308 -19.40 -2.89 12.11
CA GLU A 308 -19.45 -2.45 10.71
C GLU A 308 -18.06 -2.25 10.10
N LEU A 309 -17.00 -2.41 10.89
CA LEU A 309 -15.63 -2.12 10.46
C LEU A 309 -15.13 -3.05 9.35
N GLY A 310 -15.52 -4.33 9.42
CA GLY A 310 -15.02 -5.39 8.55
C GLY A 310 -15.36 -6.78 9.07
N GLY A 311 -14.54 -7.76 8.71
CA GLY A 311 -14.74 -9.16 9.11
C GLY A 311 -14.40 -9.44 10.58
N THR A 312 -14.50 -10.71 10.97
CA THR A 312 -14.21 -11.18 12.33
C THR A 312 -12.81 -10.80 12.81
N ARG A 313 -11.80 -10.83 11.93
CA ARG A 313 -10.42 -10.41 12.25
C ARG A 313 -10.34 -8.93 12.65
N HIS A 314 -11.08 -8.04 11.97
CA HIS A 314 -11.13 -6.61 12.31
C HIS A 314 -11.78 -6.38 13.66
N LEU A 315 -12.92 -7.03 13.92
CA LEU A 315 -13.60 -6.92 15.21
C LEU A 315 -12.73 -7.46 16.36
N SER A 316 -12.09 -8.60 16.16
CA SER A 316 -11.14 -9.17 17.12
C SER A 316 -9.96 -8.23 17.39
N ALA A 317 -9.34 -7.67 16.34
CA ALA A 317 -8.25 -6.71 16.49
C ALA A 317 -8.70 -5.45 17.24
N ALA A 318 -9.87 -4.91 16.91
CA ALA A 318 -10.45 -3.78 17.63
C ALA A 318 -10.66 -4.10 19.12
N GLN A 319 -11.22 -5.27 19.43
CA GLN A 319 -11.43 -5.71 20.80
C GLN A 319 -10.11 -5.88 21.56
N PHE A 320 -9.09 -6.44 20.91
CA PHE A 320 -7.77 -6.61 21.51
C PHE A 320 -7.16 -5.25 21.89
N ILE A 321 -7.19 -4.27 20.98
CA ILE A 321 -6.63 -2.93 21.22
C ILE A 321 -7.45 -2.16 22.26
N HIS A 322 -8.75 -2.42 22.37
CA HIS A 322 -9.58 -1.84 23.42
C HIS A 322 -9.13 -2.27 24.83
N GLU A 323 -8.73 -3.55 24.99
CA GLU A 323 -8.22 -4.11 26.25
C GLU A 323 -6.71 -3.85 26.45
N GLN A 324 -5.91 -3.91 25.39
CA GLN A 324 -4.45 -3.74 25.36
C GLN A 324 -4.11 -2.41 24.67
N ARG A 325 -4.31 -1.31 25.40
CA ARG A 325 -4.26 0.06 24.84
C ARG A 325 -2.85 0.54 24.44
N ASP A 326 -1.82 -0.20 24.85
CA ASP A 326 -0.41 0.00 24.53
C ASP A 326 0.07 -0.90 23.38
N ALA A 327 -0.82 -1.71 22.81
CA ALA A 327 -0.54 -2.59 21.69
C ALA A 327 -0.93 -1.98 20.34
N LEU A 328 -0.53 -2.69 19.29
CA LEU A 328 -0.82 -2.40 17.89
C LEU A 328 -1.34 -3.67 17.21
N ALA A 329 -2.30 -3.54 16.30
CA ALA A 329 -2.77 -4.67 15.50
C ALA A 329 -2.82 -4.33 14.01
N LEU A 330 -2.22 -5.15 13.17
CA LEU A 330 -2.30 -5.07 11.71
C LEU A 330 -3.22 -6.20 11.23
N VAL A 331 -4.16 -5.86 10.36
CA VAL A 331 -5.10 -6.82 9.78
C VAL A 331 -5.08 -6.67 8.27
N ALA A 332 -4.59 -7.72 7.61
CA ALA A 332 -4.80 -7.93 6.18
C ALA A 332 -6.13 -8.69 6.01
N SER A 333 -7.04 -8.12 5.23
CA SER A 333 -8.31 -8.75 4.91
C SER A 333 -8.19 -9.60 3.65
N GLN A 334 -9.07 -10.59 3.50
CA GLN A 334 -9.18 -11.34 2.24
C GLN A 334 -9.73 -10.47 1.09
N ASP A 335 -10.48 -9.42 1.40
CA ASP A 335 -11.02 -8.46 0.41
C ASP A 335 -10.01 -7.37 0.02
N GLY A 336 -8.73 -7.54 0.34
CA GLY A 336 -7.65 -6.62 -0.05
C GLY A 336 -7.47 -5.41 0.88
N ARG A 337 -8.39 -5.18 1.82
CA ARG A 337 -8.26 -4.11 2.81
C ARG A 337 -7.12 -4.37 3.79
N PHE A 338 -6.37 -3.33 4.10
CA PHE A 338 -5.34 -3.37 5.13
C PHE A 338 -5.63 -2.31 6.19
N THR A 339 -5.84 -2.75 7.42
CA THR A 339 -6.22 -1.87 8.53
C THR A 339 -5.22 -2.02 9.66
N VAL A 340 -4.77 -0.88 10.19
CA VAL A 340 -3.96 -0.85 11.40
C VAL A 340 -4.71 -0.21 12.55
N PHE A 341 -4.63 -0.81 13.72
CA PHE A 341 -5.39 -0.45 14.89
C PHE A 341 -4.47 0.02 16.01
N GLY A 342 -4.80 1.14 16.63
CA GLY A 342 -4.16 1.63 17.84
C GLY A 342 -5.16 2.31 18.76
N TRP A 343 -4.81 2.48 20.04
CA TRP A 343 -5.63 3.27 20.95
C TRP A 343 -5.40 4.77 20.72
N SER A 344 -6.47 5.56 20.73
CA SER A 344 -6.39 7.03 20.72
C SER A 344 -6.64 7.58 22.12
N PRO A 345 -5.62 8.06 22.86
CA PRO A 345 -5.81 8.67 24.17
C PRO A 345 -6.70 9.92 24.13
N ARG A 346 -6.68 10.66 23.01
CA ARG A 346 -7.50 11.87 22.84
C ARG A 346 -8.98 11.54 22.67
N ALA A 347 -9.29 10.55 21.84
CA ALA A 347 -10.67 10.17 21.56
C ALA A 347 -11.24 9.15 22.56
N GLN A 348 -10.39 8.50 23.34
CA GLN A 348 -10.74 7.36 24.20
C GLN A 348 -11.45 6.25 23.41
N LEU A 349 -11.01 6.03 22.17
CA LEU A 349 -11.55 5.04 21.24
C LEU A 349 -10.41 4.31 20.55
N VAL A 350 -10.70 3.10 20.06
CA VAL A 350 -9.83 2.41 19.11
C VAL A 350 -9.87 3.15 17.78
N HIS A 351 -8.70 3.43 17.22
CA HIS A 351 -8.55 4.07 15.93
C HIS A 351 -8.06 3.04 14.91
N ALA A 352 -8.87 2.83 13.88
CA ALA A 352 -8.61 1.97 12.74
C ALA A 352 -8.19 2.80 11.52
N TYR A 353 -6.93 2.69 11.14
CA TYR A 353 -6.32 3.32 9.98
C TYR A 353 -6.38 2.38 8.79
N ARG A 354 -7.25 2.67 7.82
CA ARG A 354 -7.30 1.94 6.55
C ARG A 354 -6.22 2.49 5.64
N VAL A 355 -5.16 1.73 5.45
CA VAL A 355 -3.92 2.15 4.81
C VAL A 355 -3.69 1.47 3.46
N GLU A 356 -4.68 0.73 2.97
CA GLU A 356 -4.62 -0.01 1.70
C GLU A 356 -4.10 0.84 0.54
N ALA A 357 -4.56 2.08 0.39
CA ALA A 357 -4.18 2.99 -0.70
C ALA A 357 -2.68 3.33 -0.71
N LEU A 358 -2.00 3.17 0.42
CA LEU A 358 -0.56 3.39 0.57
C LEU A 358 0.26 2.14 0.24
N LEU A 359 -0.36 0.97 0.28
CA LEU A 359 0.28 -0.34 0.12
C LEU A 359 0.05 -0.95 -1.27
N LEU A 360 -0.60 -0.20 -2.19
CA LEU A 360 -0.86 -0.64 -3.56
C LEU A 360 0.35 -0.47 -4.47
#